data_AF-A0A5E6N3H4-F1
#
_entry.id   AF-A0A5E6N3H4-F1
#
_cell.length_a   1.000
_cell.length_b   1.000
_cell.length_c   1.000
_cell.angle_alpha   90.00
_cell.angle_beta   90.00
_cell.angle_gamma   90.00
#
_symmetry.space_group_name_H-M   'P 1'
#
loop_
_entity.id
_entity.type
_entity.pdbx_description
1 polymer ?
#
loop_
_entity_poly.entity_id
_entity_poly.type
_entity_poly.pdbx_seq_one_letter_code
_entity_poly.pdbx_strand_id
1 'polypeptide(L)' 'MAGDRSGHAVSSAGDINGDGLDDLIVGAYGANPNGIDSGKAYIIFGKTDTNAVDLAKLGVIPNIPLTT' A
#
# COMPACT_ATOMS: atom_id res chain seq x y z
N MET A 1 -1.53 -9.66 -7.00
CA MET A 1 -1.17 -8.37 -7.61
C MET A 1 -1.60 -8.27 -9.06
N ALA A 2 -1.23 -9.18 -9.96
CA ALA A 2 -1.84 -9.20 -11.30
C ALA A 2 -3.37 -9.39 -11.15
N GLY A 3 -4.15 -8.36 -11.50
CA GLY A 3 -5.61 -8.33 -11.31
C GLY A 3 -6.12 -7.38 -10.21
N ASP A 4 -5.28 -6.98 -9.24
CA ASP A 4 -5.72 -6.12 -8.12
C ASP A 4 -6.06 -4.68 -8.58
N ARG A 5 -5.52 -4.28 -9.75
CA ARG A 5 -5.70 -2.95 -10.36
C ARG A 5 -5.40 -1.80 -9.38
N SER A 6 -4.33 -1.98 -8.61
CA SER A 6 -3.78 -0.95 -7.71
C SER A 6 -3.33 0.27 -8.50
N GLY A 7 -3.49 1.46 -7.91
CA GLY A 7 -3.10 2.73 -8.54
C GLY A 7 -4.13 3.30 -9.51
N HIS A 8 -5.28 2.64 -9.70
CA HIS A 8 -6.37 3.18 -10.53
C HIS A 8 -6.98 4.48 -9.96
N ALA A 9 -6.98 4.62 -8.64
CA ALA A 9 -7.37 5.84 -7.94
C ALA A 9 -6.33 6.18 -6.88
N VAL A 10 -5.87 7.43 -6.88
CA VAL A 10 -4.89 7.98 -5.94
C VAL A 10 -5.37 9.36 -5.48
N SER A 11 -5.24 9.63 -4.19
CA SER A 11 -5.51 10.94 -3.60
C SER A 11 -4.45 11.28 -2.57
N SER A 12 -4.23 12.58 -2.36
CA SER A 12 -3.55 13.05 -1.14
C SER A 12 -4.37 12.65 0.08
N ALA A 13 -3.67 12.27 1.14
CA ALA A 13 -4.22 11.94 2.45
C ALA A 13 -3.85 12.98 3.52
N GLY A 14 -2.98 13.94 3.18
CA GLY A 14 -2.27 14.80 4.14
C GLY A 14 -1.22 14.01 4.93
N ASP A 15 -0.57 14.66 5.87
CA ASP A 15 0.36 14.02 6.82
C ASP A 15 -0.43 13.31 7.94
N ILE A 16 -0.63 12.00 7.83
CA ILE A 16 -1.44 11.21 8.77
C ILE A 16 -0.59 10.74 9.95
N ASN A 17 0.71 10.54 9.77
CA ASN A 17 1.60 9.99 10.78
C ASN A 17 2.38 11.07 11.58
N GLY A 18 2.31 12.34 11.17
CA GLY A 18 2.90 13.49 11.84
C GLY A 18 4.39 13.68 11.57
N ASP A 19 4.92 13.15 10.46
CA ASP A 19 6.34 13.26 10.12
C ASP A 19 6.71 14.50 9.28
N GLY A 20 5.71 15.31 8.92
CA GLY A 20 5.85 16.53 8.14
C GLY A 20 5.83 16.31 6.63
N LEU A 21 5.52 15.11 6.14
CA LEU A 21 5.37 14.78 4.72
C LEU A 21 3.92 14.39 4.40
N ASP A 22 3.40 14.86 3.26
CA ASP A 22 2.07 14.44 2.81
C ASP A 22 2.06 12.96 2.41
N ASP A 23 1.07 12.22 2.91
CA ASP A 23 0.83 10.82 2.59
C ASP A 23 -0.16 10.65 1.43
N LEU A 24 -0.22 9.43 0.89
CA LEU A 24 -1.13 9.06 -0.20
C LEU A 24 -2.05 7.92 0.19
N ILE A 25 -3.29 7.97 -0.32
CA ILE A 25 -4.20 6.82 -0.34
C ILE A 25 -4.22 6.26 -1.76
N VAL A 26 -4.02 4.94 -1.88
CA VAL A 26 -4.02 4.21 -3.14
C VAL A 26 -5.06 3.10 -3.12
N GLY A 27 -6.00 3.14 -4.08
CA GLY A 27 -7.02 2.12 -4.26
C GLY A 27 -6.57 0.96 -5.15
N ALA A 28 -7.01 -0.26 -4.81
CA ALA A 28 -6.85 -1.48 -5.59
C ALA A 28 -8.20 -2.20 -5.66
N TYR A 29 -9.06 -1.75 -6.57
CA TYR A 29 -10.47 -2.15 -6.60
C TYR A 29 -10.69 -3.59 -7.08
N GLY A 30 -9.75 -4.15 -7.85
CA GLY A 30 -9.82 -5.55 -8.30
C GLY A 30 -9.22 -6.54 -7.29
N ALA A 31 -8.79 -6.06 -6.12
CA ALA A 31 -8.23 -6.92 -5.09
C ALA A 31 -9.34 -7.74 -4.41
N ASN A 32 -9.00 -8.96 -4.00
CA ASN A 32 -9.96 -9.93 -3.47
C ASN A 32 -9.72 -10.36 -2.01
N PRO A 33 -9.50 -9.44 -1.04
CA PRO A 33 -9.24 -9.86 0.35
C PRO A 33 -10.42 -10.60 1.00
N ASN A 34 -11.65 -10.25 0.63
CA ASN A 34 -12.88 -10.72 1.28
C ASN A 34 -13.93 -11.21 0.27
N GLY A 35 -13.51 -11.61 -0.93
CA GLY A 35 -14.40 -11.95 -2.05
C GLY A 35 -14.04 -11.21 -3.34
N ILE A 36 -14.74 -11.55 -4.43
CA ILE A 36 -14.49 -11.01 -5.78
C ILE A 36 -14.66 -9.48 -5.76
N ASP A 37 -13.65 -8.78 -6.26
CA ASP A 37 -13.48 -7.32 -6.34
C ASP A 37 -13.91 -6.58 -5.07
N SER A 38 -13.67 -7.17 -3.89
CA SER A 38 -13.99 -6.56 -2.60
C SER A 38 -13.09 -5.35 -2.28
N GLY A 39 -11.99 -5.21 -3.00
CA GLY A 39 -11.10 -4.06 -2.98
C GLY A 39 -10.13 -4.05 -1.80
N LYS A 40 -9.02 -3.33 -1.98
CA LYS A 40 -8.08 -2.93 -0.93
C LYS A 40 -7.77 -1.45 -1.06
N ALA A 41 -7.40 -0.83 0.05
CA ALA A 41 -6.79 0.49 0.07
C ALA A 41 -5.47 0.42 0.85
N TYR A 42 -4.49 1.20 0.42
CA TYR A 42 -3.20 1.35 1.07
C TYR A 42 -3.02 2.82 1.47
N ILE A 43 -2.48 3.05 2.66
CA ILE A 43 -1.86 4.33 3.01
C ILE A 43 -0.37 4.18 2.76
N ILE A 44 0.18 5.09 1.96
CA ILE A 44 1.61 5.14 1.64
C ILE A 44 2.17 6.37 2.33
N PHE A 45 3.00 6.16 3.34
CA PHE A 45 3.64 7.26 4.03
C PHE A 45 4.64 7.98 3.13
N GLY A 46 4.63 9.31 3.21
CA GLY A 46 5.59 10.17 2.54
C GLY A 46 7.03 9.79 2.90
N LYS A 47 7.97 9.98 1.96
CA LYS A 47 9.39 9.78 2.23
C LYS A 47 10.25 10.65 1.33
N THR A 48 11.47 10.94 1.78
CA THR A 48 12.41 11.82 1.08
C THR A 48 13.30 11.09 0.09
N ASP A 49 13.46 9.78 0.23
CA ASP A 49 14.20 8.97 -0.74
C ASP A 49 13.34 8.65 -1.97
N THR A 50 14.00 8.34 -3.09
CA THR A 50 13.35 8.13 -4.39
C THR A 50 13.10 6.66 -4.73
N ASN A 51 13.32 5.73 -3.81
CA ASN A 51 13.07 4.31 -4.06
C ASN A 51 11.59 4.07 -4.37
N ALA A 52 11.29 3.21 -5.34
CA ALA A 52 9.90 2.87 -5.63
C ALA A 52 9.26 2.12 -4.45
N VAL A 53 8.00 2.44 -4.16
CA VAL A 53 7.19 1.66 -3.22
C VAL A 53 6.60 0.47 -3.95
N ASP A 54 6.95 -0.73 -3.50
CA ASP A 54 6.43 -1.98 -4.06
C ASP A 54 5.20 -2.44 -3.25
N LEU A 55 4.01 -2.14 -3.77
CA LEU A 55 2.73 -2.50 -3.16
C LEU A 55 2.59 -4.02 -2.95
N ALA A 56 3.30 -4.85 -3.75
CA ALA A 56 3.27 -6.30 -3.60
C ALA A 56 3.88 -6.77 -2.28
N LYS A 57 4.73 -5.96 -1.65
CA LYS A 57 5.43 -6.27 -0.41
C LYS A 57 4.73 -5.75 0.85
N LEU A 58 3.77 -4.83 0.73
CA LEU A 58 3.13 -4.19 1.89
C LEU A 58 2.12 -5.08 2.64
N GLY A 59 1.74 -6.22 2.07
CA GLY A 59 0.83 -7.20 2.69
C GLY A 59 1.47 -8.56 3.01
N VAL A 60 2.79 -8.67 2.82
CA VAL A 60 3.54 -9.89 3.09
C VAL A 60 4.53 -9.52 4.18
N ILE A 61 4.26 -9.96 5.43
CA ILE A 61 5.31 -9.95 6.45
C ILE A 61 6.40 -10.85 5.86
N PRO A 62 7.62 -10.36 5.58
CA PRO A 62 8.69 -11.24 5.14
C PRO A 62 8.80 -12.32 6.20
N ASN A 63 8.70 -13.58 5.79
CA ASN A 63 8.88 -14.72 6.67
C ASN A 63 10.33 -14.68 7.16
N ILE A 64 10.60 -13.87 8.20
CA ILE A 64 11.88 -13.88 8.88
C ILE A 64 11.93 -15.23 9.57
N PRO A 65 12.85 -16.14 9.18
CA PRO A 65 13.04 -17.36 9.93
C PRO A 65 13.36 -16.93 11.36
N LEU A 66 12.49 -17.26 12.30
CA LEU A 66 12.80 -17.11 13.71
C LEU A 66 13.97 -18.05 13.97
N THR A 67 15.19 -17.53 13.97
CA THR A 67 16.33 -18.31 14.44
C THR A 67 16.11 -18.52 15.93
N THR A 68 15.93 -19.79 16.31
CA THR A 68 15.78 -20.26 17.69
C THR A 68 16.90 -19.77 18.59
#